data_AF-A0A7S1RQL0-F1
#
_entry.id   AF-A0A7S1RQL0-F1
#
_cell.length_a   1.000
_cell.length_b   1.000
_cell.length_c   1.000
_cell.angle_alpha   90.00
_cell.angle_beta   90.00
_cell.angle_gamma   90.00
#
_symmetry.space_group_name_H-M   'P 1'
#
loop_
_entity.id
_entity.type
_entity.pdbx_description
1 polymer ?
#
loop_
_entity_poly.entity_id
_entity_poly.type
_entity_poly.pdbx_seq_one_letter_code
_entity_poly.pdbx_strand_id
1 'polypeptide(L)'
;GTCDAKAKVAVDDADRDKAELKMLNDLIQQYRLKGLKTVPPSSVIPDFSNRGHTGLSVEHVHYLATSFKEKSFQKRKGNQGHDIPVLVMESSSSDLGKKSIANWRSKLEHEPGFPPKEHYERLFSQPRIYTSLGNGHFNQALNLFLNECESIYGGKRYTIGRDEALREAVEEGVGSIVLKGDIALRDRETISRLLNSKREYKWNVGADGSVDIADSTEDTTQCKQFEALSKVLDAQELNCLVRAELGVKDSHRMGQ
;
A
#
# COMPACT_ATOMS: atom_id res chain seq x y z
N GLY A 1 1.32 6.37 -45.90
CA GLY A 1 0.21 5.83 -45.09
C GLY A 1 -0.37 6.97 -44.31
N THR A 2 -1.65 7.26 -44.51
CA THR A 2 -2.38 8.36 -43.88
C THR A 2 -2.53 8.09 -42.38
N CYS A 3 -2.00 9.01 -41.56
CA CYS A 3 -2.23 9.02 -40.12
C CYS A 3 -3.62 9.59 -39.84
N ASP A 4 -4.65 8.75 -39.89
CA ASP A 4 -5.95 9.05 -39.32
C ASP A 4 -5.92 8.78 -37.81
N ALA A 5 -5.29 9.70 -37.08
CA ALA A 5 -5.52 9.83 -35.65
C ALA A 5 -6.91 10.44 -35.46
N LYS A 6 -7.95 9.61 -35.47
CA LYS A 6 -9.28 10.01 -35.01
C LYS A 6 -9.14 10.49 -33.57
N ALA A 7 -9.33 11.79 -33.39
CA ALA A 7 -9.43 12.44 -32.09
C ALA A 7 -10.45 11.68 -31.24
N LYS A 8 -9.97 10.95 -30.22
CA LYS A 8 -10.82 10.48 -29.14
C LYS A 8 -11.38 11.72 -28.45
N VAL A 9 -12.70 11.84 -28.51
CA VAL A 9 -13.48 12.88 -27.84
C VAL A 9 -13.14 12.83 -26.35
N ALA A 10 -12.52 13.90 -25.84
CA ALA A 10 -12.04 14.03 -24.45
C ALA A 10 -13.17 14.31 -23.43
N VAL A 11 -14.40 13.84 -23.69
CA VAL A 11 -15.60 14.21 -22.92
C VAL A 11 -16.09 13.06 -22.02
N ASP A 12 -15.36 11.96 -21.88
CA ASP A 12 -15.85 10.77 -21.12
C ASP A 12 -14.96 10.38 -19.91
N ASP A 13 -13.70 10.83 -19.86
CA ASP A 13 -12.78 10.39 -18.80
C ASP A 13 -13.02 11.13 -17.46
N ALA A 14 -13.32 12.43 -17.48
CA ALA A 14 -13.54 13.21 -16.26
C ALA A 14 -14.83 12.83 -15.51
N ASP A 15 -15.92 12.58 -16.23
CA ASP A 15 -17.18 12.15 -15.64
C ASP A 15 -17.07 10.71 -15.10
N ARG A 16 -16.35 9.83 -15.82
CA ARG A 16 -16.02 8.48 -15.32
C ARG A 16 -15.19 8.55 -14.05
N ASP A 17 -14.16 9.38 -14.02
CA ASP A 17 -13.30 9.55 -12.86
C ASP A 17 -14.09 10.05 -11.64
N LYS A 18 -14.94 11.06 -11.83
CA LYS A 18 -15.84 11.55 -10.78
C LYS A 18 -16.79 10.48 -10.27
N ALA A 19 -17.36 9.66 -11.16
CA ALA A 19 -18.23 8.55 -10.77
C ALA A 19 -17.48 7.47 -9.98
N GLU A 20 -16.26 7.11 -10.40
CA GLU A 20 -15.40 6.15 -9.72
C GLU A 20 -14.92 6.66 -8.36
N LEU A 21 -14.57 7.95 -8.24
CA LEU A 21 -14.22 8.58 -6.96
C LEU A 21 -15.40 8.62 -6.02
N LYS A 22 -16.59 8.96 -6.52
CA LYS A 22 -17.82 8.91 -5.73
C LYS A 22 -18.09 7.49 -5.23
N MET A 23 -17.95 6.48 -6.10
CA MET A 23 -18.12 5.08 -5.71
C MET A 23 -17.12 4.66 -4.63
N LEU A 24 -15.85 5.01 -4.78
CA LEU A 24 -14.83 4.75 -3.75
C LEU A 24 -15.19 5.44 -2.43
N ASN A 25 -15.59 6.71 -2.47
CA ASN A 25 -15.98 7.44 -1.27
C ASN A 25 -17.19 6.78 -0.60
N ASP A 26 -18.27 6.51 -1.34
CA ASP A 26 -19.50 5.90 -0.81
C ASP A 26 -19.21 4.56 -0.12
N LEU A 27 -18.42 3.69 -0.76
CA LEU A 27 -18.01 2.40 -0.19
C LEU A 27 -17.19 2.59 1.10
N ILE A 28 -16.23 3.51 1.10
CA ILE A 28 -15.46 3.83 2.30
C ILE A 28 -16.35 4.38 3.41
N GLN A 29 -17.27 5.31 3.11
CA GLN A 29 -18.21 5.86 4.09
C GLN A 29 -19.13 4.80 4.70
N GLN A 30 -19.60 3.87 3.89
CA GLN A 30 -20.49 2.79 4.32
C GLN A 30 -19.82 1.86 5.34
N TYR A 31 -18.56 1.47 5.11
CA TYR A 31 -17.88 0.45 5.90
C TYR A 31 -16.89 1.00 6.93
N ARG A 32 -16.49 2.27 6.85
CA ARG A 32 -15.49 2.81 7.79
C ARG A 32 -15.98 2.81 9.23
N LEU A 33 -15.04 2.57 10.13
CA LEU A 33 -15.15 2.94 11.52
C LEU A 33 -15.02 4.47 11.65
N LYS A 34 -15.63 5.04 12.68
CA LYS A 34 -15.62 6.50 12.90
C LYS A 34 -14.19 7.00 13.17
N GLY A 35 -13.78 8.00 12.39
CA GLY A 35 -12.49 8.69 12.46
C GLY A 35 -11.31 7.85 11.96
N LEU A 36 -10.16 8.50 11.79
CA LEU A 36 -8.90 7.80 11.56
C LEU A 36 -8.50 6.97 12.79
N LYS A 37 -7.91 5.79 12.54
CA LYS A 37 -7.32 4.95 13.59
C LYS A 37 -5.82 4.89 13.39
N THR A 38 -5.06 5.10 14.46
CA THR A 38 -3.63 4.80 14.46
C THR A 38 -3.47 3.28 14.51
N VAL A 39 -2.87 2.70 13.49
CA VAL A 39 -2.67 1.25 13.37
C VAL A 39 -1.18 0.97 13.24
N PRO A 40 -0.58 0.15 14.13
CA PRO A 40 0.83 -0.19 14.03
C PRO A 40 1.07 -1.13 12.84
N PRO A 41 2.17 -0.95 12.08
CA PRO A 41 2.46 -1.76 10.90
C PRO A 41 2.62 -3.26 11.24
N SER A 42 3.02 -3.57 12.48
CA SER A 42 3.12 -4.93 13.02
C SER A 42 1.79 -5.66 13.17
N SER A 43 0.67 -4.98 12.94
CA SER A 43 -0.68 -5.54 12.98
C SER A 43 -1.31 -5.71 11.59
N VAL A 44 -0.57 -5.35 10.53
CA VAL A 44 -1.08 -5.26 9.16
C VAL A 44 -0.43 -6.30 8.26
N ILE A 45 -1.27 -7.07 7.55
CA ILE A 45 -0.85 -7.92 6.43
C ILE A 45 -1.53 -7.47 5.14
N PRO A 46 -1.01 -7.86 3.96
CA PRO A 46 -1.70 -7.59 2.70
C PRO A 46 -3.02 -8.36 2.62
N ASP A 47 -4.07 -7.72 2.12
CA ASP A 47 -5.32 -8.42 1.81
C ASP A 47 -5.13 -9.29 0.56
N PHE A 48 -5.67 -10.53 0.58
CA PHE A 48 -5.57 -11.45 -0.54
C PHE A 48 -6.38 -11.02 -1.78
N SER A 49 -7.34 -10.10 -1.60
CA SER A 49 -8.17 -9.57 -2.68
C SER A 49 -7.50 -8.45 -3.47
N ASN A 50 -6.28 -8.05 -3.10
CA ASN A 50 -5.50 -7.01 -3.77
C ASN A 50 -4.69 -7.62 -4.94
N ARG A 51 -4.57 -6.86 -6.04
CA ARG A 51 -3.79 -7.12 -7.28
C ARG A 51 -3.58 -8.58 -7.68
N GLY A 52 -4.43 -9.10 -8.56
CA GLY A 52 -4.12 -10.26 -9.44
C GLY A 52 -3.64 -11.53 -8.75
N HIS A 53 -3.80 -11.65 -7.43
CA HIS A 53 -3.27 -12.71 -6.58
C HIS A 53 -1.72 -12.87 -6.59
N THR A 54 -0.95 -11.88 -7.05
CA THR A 54 0.53 -11.97 -7.11
C THR A 54 1.24 -11.42 -5.85
N GLY A 55 0.50 -10.72 -4.99
CA GLY A 55 0.97 -10.20 -3.71
C GLY A 55 1.77 -8.90 -3.82
N LEU A 56 2.65 -8.65 -2.85
CA LEU A 56 3.54 -7.48 -2.86
C LEU A 56 4.88 -7.78 -3.53
N SER A 57 5.42 -6.79 -4.23
CA SER A 57 6.82 -6.76 -4.71
C SER A 57 7.75 -6.47 -3.53
N VAL A 58 8.64 -7.41 -3.19
CA VAL A 58 9.61 -7.20 -2.12
C VAL A 58 10.59 -6.06 -2.46
N GLU A 59 10.93 -5.90 -3.74
CA GLU A 59 11.83 -4.82 -4.16
C GLU A 59 11.22 -3.45 -3.94
N HIS A 60 9.93 -3.27 -4.26
CA HIS A 60 9.27 -2.01 -3.98
C HIS A 60 9.15 -1.75 -2.47
N VAL A 61 9.00 -2.80 -1.64
CA VAL A 61 9.07 -2.63 -0.17
C VAL A 61 10.42 -2.07 0.27
N HIS A 62 11.53 -2.63 -0.22
CA HIS A 62 12.86 -2.14 0.09
C HIS A 62 13.14 -0.76 -0.51
N TYR A 63 12.62 -0.46 -1.69
CA TYR A 63 12.71 0.86 -2.31
C TYR A 63 12.07 1.93 -1.42
N LEU A 64 10.86 1.66 -0.91
CA LEU A 64 10.18 2.57 0.03
C LEU A 64 10.97 2.73 1.33
N ALA A 65 11.47 1.63 1.90
CA ALA A 65 12.27 1.69 3.13
C ALA A 65 13.57 2.50 2.95
N THR A 66 14.24 2.35 1.79
CA THR A 66 15.40 3.17 1.43
C THR A 66 15.01 4.64 1.28
N SER A 67 13.88 4.93 0.64
CA SER A 67 13.35 6.30 0.51
C SER A 67 13.09 6.95 1.87
N PHE A 68 12.49 6.22 2.83
CA PHE A 68 12.30 6.74 4.20
C PHE A 68 13.63 7.08 4.86
N LYS A 69 14.64 6.20 4.71
CA LYS A 69 15.97 6.41 5.27
C LYS A 69 16.71 7.60 4.66
N GLU A 70 16.57 7.82 3.35
CA GLU A 70 17.32 8.84 2.61
C GLU A 70 16.64 10.22 2.63
N LYS A 71 15.31 10.25 2.64
CA LYS A 71 14.51 11.49 2.47
C LYS A 71 13.74 11.89 3.72
N SER A 72 13.90 11.14 4.81
CA SER A 72 13.08 11.22 6.02
C SER A 72 11.61 10.85 5.77
N PHE A 73 10.96 10.33 6.80
CA PHE A 73 9.56 9.93 6.75
C PHE A 73 8.62 11.15 6.73
N GLN A 74 7.65 11.14 5.83
CA GLN A 74 6.74 12.27 5.62
C GLN A 74 5.34 11.94 6.15
N LYS A 75 5.10 12.25 7.43
CA LYS A 75 3.78 12.08 8.06
C LYS A 75 2.71 12.86 7.31
N ARG A 76 1.55 12.23 7.10
CA ARG A 76 0.42 12.84 6.38
C ARG A 76 -0.10 14.09 7.11
N LYS A 77 -0.17 15.21 6.39
CA LYS A 77 -0.80 16.47 6.82
C LYS A 77 -1.66 17.01 5.68
N GLY A 78 -2.98 17.04 5.86
CA GLY A 78 -3.91 17.38 4.77
C GLY A 78 -3.74 16.40 3.59
N ASN A 79 -3.38 16.94 2.42
CA ASN A 79 -3.11 16.17 1.20
C ASN A 79 -1.60 15.94 0.91
N GLN A 80 -0.70 16.28 1.86
CA GLN A 80 0.75 16.16 1.70
C GLN A 80 1.34 15.04 2.55
N GLY A 81 2.44 14.43 2.07
CA GLY A 81 3.12 13.31 2.73
C GLY A 81 2.64 11.94 2.22
N HIS A 82 2.94 10.88 2.96
CA HIS A 82 2.56 9.51 2.58
C HIS A 82 1.05 9.33 2.48
N ASP A 83 0.62 8.41 1.60
CA ASP A 83 -0.80 8.06 1.45
C ASP A 83 -1.34 7.36 2.68
N ILE A 84 -2.65 7.54 2.92
CA ILE A 84 -3.35 6.97 4.05
C ILE A 84 -3.64 5.49 3.75
N PRO A 85 -3.23 4.55 4.61
CA PRO A 85 -3.62 3.16 4.46
C PRO A 85 -5.13 2.98 4.59
N VAL A 86 -5.69 2.13 3.72
CA VAL A 86 -7.07 1.65 3.83
C VAL A 86 -7.01 0.19 4.25
N LEU A 87 -7.48 -0.07 5.46
CA LEU A 87 -7.34 -1.35 6.15
C LEU A 87 -8.72 -1.91 6.46
N VAL A 88 -8.86 -3.23 6.45
CA VAL A 88 -10.04 -3.93 6.96
C VAL A 88 -9.68 -4.57 8.30
N MET A 89 -10.49 -4.31 9.33
CA MET A 89 -10.36 -4.99 10.62
C MET A 89 -10.97 -6.39 10.50
N GLU A 90 -10.12 -7.41 10.41
CA GLU A 90 -10.49 -8.77 10.08
C GLU A 90 -10.31 -9.72 11.27
N SER A 91 -11.17 -10.73 11.37
CA SER A 91 -10.95 -11.84 12.29
C SER A 91 -10.00 -12.86 11.66
N SER A 92 -8.97 -13.28 12.38
CA SER A 92 -8.06 -14.33 11.89
C SER A 92 -8.76 -15.68 11.68
N SER A 93 -9.93 -15.87 12.29
CA SER A 93 -10.75 -17.08 12.15
C SER A 93 -11.78 -17.04 11.01
N SER A 94 -12.03 -15.87 10.40
CA SER A 94 -12.94 -15.75 9.27
C SER A 94 -12.36 -16.41 8.02
N ASP A 95 -13.20 -16.74 7.04
CA ASP A 95 -12.74 -17.35 5.79
C ASP A 95 -11.79 -16.42 5.02
N LEU A 96 -12.08 -15.12 5.01
CA LEU A 96 -11.23 -14.11 4.36
C LEU A 96 -9.93 -13.90 5.13
N GLY A 97 -9.98 -13.85 6.47
CA GLY A 97 -8.79 -13.76 7.32
C GLY A 97 -7.85 -14.94 7.14
N LYS A 98 -8.38 -16.17 7.14
CA LYS A 98 -7.60 -17.39 6.88
C LYS A 98 -6.95 -17.39 5.50
N LYS A 99 -7.68 -16.94 4.46
CA LYS A 99 -7.14 -16.81 3.09
C LYS A 99 -6.00 -15.79 3.02
N SER A 100 -6.17 -14.62 3.63
CA SER A 100 -5.09 -13.61 3.73
C SER A 100 -3.86 -14.14 4.43
N ILE A 101 -4.03 -14.80 5.57
CA ILE A 101 -2.92 -15.41 6.33
C ILE A 101 -2.22 -16.49 5.50
N ALA A 102 -2.97 -17.41 4.89
CA ALA A 102 -2.41 -18.50 4.10
C ALA A 102 -1.63 -17.97 2.88
N ASN A 103 -2.21 -16.99 2.17
CA ASN A 103 -1.56 -16.34 1.03
C ASN A 103 -0.28 -15.62 1.46
N TRP A 104 -0.31 -14.88 2.57
CA TRP A 104 0.86 -14.16 3.05
C TRP A 104 1.95 -15.11 3.54
N ARG A 105 1.60 -16.17 4.28
CA ARG A 105 2.54 -17.21 4.70
C ARG A 105 3.22 -17.87 3.50
N SER A 106 2.45 -18.23 2.47
CA SER A 106 3.01 -18.79 1.22
C SER A 106 3.98 -17.80 0.56
N LYS A 107 3.65 -16.51 0.52
CA LYS A 107 4.53 -15.48 -0.04
C LYS A 107 5.87 -15.37 0.71
N LEU A 108 5.83 -15.38 2.04
CA LEU A 108 7.03 -15.31 2.89
C LEU A 108 7.95 -16.52 2.72
N GLU A 109 7.41 -17.68 2.36
CA GLU A 109 8.19 -18.91 2.11
C GLU A 109 8.93 -18.88 0.77
N HIS A 110 8.38 -18.19 -0.23
CA HIS A 110 8.93 -18.18 -1.60
C HIS A 110 9.68 -16.90 -1.97
N GLU A 111 9.48 -15.79 -1.26
CA GLU A 111 10.14 -14.52 -1.58
C GLU A 111 10.93 -13.98 -0.38
N PRO A 112 12.26 -14.21 -0.33
CA PRO A 112 13.10 -13.66 0.73
C PRO A 112 13.21 -12.13 0.62
N GLY A 113 13.47 -11.48 1.75
CA GLY A 113 13.62 -10.03 1.86
C GLY A 113 12.49 -9.35 2.64
N PHE A 114 11.33 -9.98 2.76
CA PHE A 114 10.33 -9.54 3.73
C PHE A 114 10.84 -9.71 5.18
N PRO A 115 10.23 -9.01 6.16
CA PRO A 115 10.50 -9.23 7.58
C PRO A 115 10.44 -10.72 8.00
N PRO A 116 11.12 -11.11 9.10
CA PRO A 116 11.22 -12.50 9.52
C PRO A 116 9.86 -13.17 9.71
N LYS A 117 9.73 -14.46 9.36
CA LYS A 117 8.47 -15.20 9.47
C LYS A 117 7.90 -15.17 10.89
N GLU A 118 8.76 -15.19 11.91
CA GLU A 118 8.40 -15.14 13.33
C GLU A 118 7.64 -13.87 13.70
N HIS A 119 7.91 -12.75 13.00
CA HIS A 119 7.15 -11.51 13.17
C HIS A 119 5.67 -11.73 12.82
N TYR A 120 5.39 -12.37 11.69
CA TYR A 120 4.03 -12.58 11.21
C TYR A 120 3.32 -13.73 11.90
N GLU A 121 4.01 -14.80 12.31
CA GLU A 121 3.35 -15.90 13.04
C GLU A 121 2.78 -15.41 14.38
N ARG A 122 3.44 -14.44 15.05
CA ARG A 122 2.86 -13.77 16.23
C ARG A 122 1.58 -13.02 15.88
N LEU A 123 1.54 -12.31 14.75
CA LEU A 123 0.35 -11.62 14.26
C LEU A 123 -0.77 -12.59 13.87
N PHE A 124 -0.46 -13.68 13.18
CA PHE A 124 -1.44 -14.68 12.73
C PHE A 124 -2.15 -15.38 13.90
N SER A 125 -1.49 -15.45 15.06
CA SER A 125 -2.08 -15.99 16.29
C SER A 125 -3.06 -15.04 16.99
N GLN A 126 -3.12 -13.77 16.60
CA GLN A 126 -4.03 -12.80 17.19
C GLN A 126 -5.47 -13.06 16.74
N PRO A 127 -6.48 -12.83 17.59
CA PRO A 127 -7.89 -12.99 17.20
C PRO A 127 -8.33 -11.97 16.16
N ARG A 128 -7.63 -10.84 16.07
CA ARG A 128 -7.91 -9.76 15.12
C ARG A 128 -6.61 -9.32 14.44
N ILE A 129 -6.72 -9.06 13.15
CA ILE A 129 -5.64 -8.55 12.30
C ILE A 129 -6.19 -7.43 11.42
N TYR A 130 -5.30 -6.66 10.80
CA TYR A 130 -5.67 -5.73 9.75
C TYR A 130 -5.19 -6.23 8.40
N THR A 131 -6.06 -6.25 7.40
CA THR A 131 -5.69 -6.56 6.02
C THR A 131 -5.71 -5.28 5.18
N SER A 132 -4.64 -5.02 4.41
CA SER A 132 -4.52 -3.76 3.64
C SER A 132 -5.10 -3.88 2.24
N LEU A 133 -6.12 -3.06 1.93
CA LEU A 133 -6.67 -2.89 0.57
C LEU A 133 -5.84 -1.91 -0.27
N GLY A 134 -5.12 -1.00 0.39
CA GLY A 134 -4.16 -0.06 -0.20
C GLY A 134 -2.95 0.14 0.72
N ASN A 135 -1.82 0.57 0.15
CA ASN A 135 -0.57 0.82 0.88
C ASN A 135 -0.01 -0.42 1.62
N GLY A 136 -0.11 -1.61 1.01
CA GLY A 136 0.51 -2.83 1.53
C GLY A 136 2.04 -2.72 1.59
N HIS A 137 2.69 -2.28 0.50
CA HIS A 137 4.16 -2.11 0.47
C HIS A 137 4.66 -1.15 1.53
N PHE A 138 3.92 -0.07 1.80
CA PHE A 138 4.24 0.93 2.80
C PHE A 138 4.30 0.33 4.21
N ASN A 139 3.30 -0.45 4.61
CA ASN A 139 3.30 -1.10 5.93
C ASN A 139 4.45 -2.11 6.05
N GLN A 140 4.72 -2.87 4.99
CA GLN A 140 5.85 -3.80 5.01
C GLN A 140 7.20 -3.10 5.04
N ALA A 141 7.31 -1.90 4.46
CA ALA A 141 8.52 -1.09 4.54
C ALA A 141 8.77 -0.61 5.97
N LEU A 142 7.72 -0.22 6.71
CA LEU A 142 7.83 0.09 8.14
C LEU A 142 8.21 -1.15 8.96
N ASN A 143 7.66 -2.33 8.63
CA ASN A 143 8.05 -3.58 9.29
C ASN A 143 9.53 -3.96 9.06
N LEU A 144 10.16 -3.50 7.97
CA LEU A 144 11.62 -3.66 7.80
C LEU A 144 12.41 -2.85 8.85
N PHE A 145 11.97 -1.64 9.20
CA PHE A 145 12.58 -0.86 10.29
C PHE A 145 12.30 -1.48 11.65
N LEU A 146 11.06 -1.92 11.89
CA LEU A 146 10.67 -2.55 13.16
C LEU A 146 11.52 -3.77 13.51
N ASN A 147 11.91 -4.56 12.50
CA ASN A 147 12.70 -5.77 12.67
C ASN A 147 14.18 -5.57 12.32
N GLU A 148 14.62 -4.32 12.10
CA GLU A 148 15.98 -3.94 11.70
C GLU A 148 16.56 -4.76 10.55
N CYS A 149 15.72 -5.08 9.55
CA CYS A 149 16.10 -5.95 8.43
C CYS A 149 17.24 -5.35 7.59
N GLU A 150 18.02 -6.22 6.94
CA GLU A 150 19.04 -5.81 6.00
C GLU A 150 18.44 -5.45 4.64
N SER A 151 18.96 -4.38 4.02
CA SER A 151 18.56 -3.98 2.68
C SER A 151 19.04 -4.98 1.64
N ILE A 152 18.14 -5.40 0.74
CA ILE A 152 18.49 -6.25 -0.40
C ILE A 152 19.38 -5.56 -1.45
N TYR A 153 19.54 -4.22 -1.40
CA TYR A 153 20.33 -3.47 -2.37
C TYR A 153 21.78 -3.27 -1.95
N GLY A 154 22.11 -3.41 -0.66
CA GLY A 154 23.45 -3.08 -0.17
C GLY A 154 23.76 -3.54 1.23
N GLY A 155 22.99 -4.47 1.81
CA GLY A 155 23.25 -5.10 3.10
C GLY A 155 23.13 -4.20 4.33
N LYS A 156 22.96 -2.89 4.16
CA LYS A 156 22.78 -1.96 5.29
C LYS A 156 21.43 -2.21 5.96
N ARG A 157 21.42 -2.30 7.29
CA ARG A 157 20.20 -2.42 8.09
C ARG A 157 19.33 -1.17 8.01
N TYR A 158 18.01 -1.37 8.03
CA TYR A 158 17.03 -0.32 8.22
C TYR A 158 16.92 -0.02 9.71
N THR A 159 17.44 1.13 10.13
CA THR A 159 17.38 1.60 11.53
C THR A 159 16.74 2.98 11.55
N ILE A 160 15.92 3.26 12.56
CA ILE A 160 15.11 4.49 12.65
C ILE A 160 16.00 5.74 12.77
N GLY A 161 17.12 5.63 13.50
CA GLY A 161 18.03 6.76 13.71
C GLY A 161 17.39 7.88 14.54
N ARG A 162 17.41 9.11 14.01
CA ARG A 162 16.88 10.33 14.66
C ARG A 162 15.55 10.81 14.06
N ASP A 163 14.95 10.03 13.17
CA ASP A 163 13.68 10.39 12.54
C ASP A 163 12.53 10.06 13.50
N GLU A 164 12.09 11.05 14.27
CA GLU A 164 11.00 10.90 15.24
C GLU A 164 9.65 10.58 14.57
N ALA A 165 9.42 11.07 13.34
CA ALA A 165 8.18 10.77 12.63
C ALA A 165 8.16 9.31 12.16
N LEU A 166 9.32 8.79 11.71
CA LEU A 166 9.48 7.37 11.41
C LEU A 166 9.36 6.52 12.68
N ARG A 167 9.94 6.96 13.80
CA ARG A 167 9.81 6.28 15.10
C ARG A 167 8.34 6.12 15.48
N GLU A 168 7.59 7.22 15.47
CA GLU A 168 6.16 7.23 15.76
C GLU A 168 5.41 6.27 14.81
N ALA A 169 5.69 6.34 13.51
CA ALA A 169 5.03 5.48 12.52
C ALA A 169 5.32 3.98 12.70
N VAL A 170 6.51 3.63 13.18
CA VAL A 170 6.94 2.24 13.41
C VAL A 170 6.42 1.71 14.75
N GLU A 171 6.55 2.50 15.82
CA GLU A 171 6.25 2.08 17.20
C GLU A 171 4.78 2.25 17.56
N GLU A 172 4.16 3.38 17.20
CA GLU A 172 2.77 3.71 17.53
C GLU A 172 1.82 3.39 16.37
N GLY A 173 2.29 3.62 15.14
CA GLY A 173 1.56 3.34 13.92
C GLY A 173 1.19 4.56 13.10
N VAL A 174 0.39 4.32 12.07
CA VAL A 174 0.00 5.35 11.09
C VAL A 174 -1.51 5.55 11.10
N GLY A 175 -1.92 6.82 10.96
CA GLY A 175 -3.33 7.17 10.78
C GLY A 175 -3.89 6.48 9.53
N SER A 176 -4.89 5.64 9.72
CA SER A 176 -5.45 4.75 8.71
C SER A 176 -6.97 4.85 8.67
N ILE A 177 -7.55 4.66 7.49
CA ILE A 177 -8.99 4.43 7.32
C ILE A 177 -9.22 2.95 7.60
N VAL A 178 -9.94 2.65 8.67
CA VAL A 178 -10.26 1.27 9.05
C VAL A 178 -11.71 0.95 8.70
N LEU A 179 -11.91 -0.08 7.90
CA LEU A 179 -13.20 -0.63 7.50
C LEU A 179 -13.59 -1.80 8.42
N LYS A 180 -14.88 -2.01 8.59
CA LYS A 180 -15.43 -3.17 9.31
C LYS A 180 -15.11 -4.47 8.56
N GLY A 181 -14.95 -5.57 9.31
CA GLY A 181 -14.63 -6.89 8.75
C GLY A 181 -15.77 -7.57 7.99
N ASP A 182 -17.01 -7.13 8.19
CA ASP A 182 -18.20 -7.66 7.50
C ASP A 182 -18.38 -7.15 6.06
N ILE A 183 -17.43 -6.34 5.56
CA ILE A 183 -17.41 -5.89 4.17
C ILE A 183 -17.27 -7.08 3.20
N ALA A 184 -18.18 -7.11 2.21
CA ALA A 184 -18.22 -8.14 1.18
C ALA A 184 -16.94 -8.17 0.34
N LEU A 185 -16.52 -9.37 -0.09
CA LEU A 185 -15.30 -9.55 -0.88
C LEU A 185 -15.29 -8.68 -2.16
N ARG A 186 -16.42 -8.62 -2.88
CA ARG A 186 -16.56 -7.80 -4.08
C ARG A 186 -16.31 -6.31 -3.82
N ASP A 187 -16.73 -5.82 -2.65
CA ASP A 187 -16.53 -4.42 -2.27
C ASP A 187 -15.06 -4.19 -1.90
N ARG A 188 -14.38 -5.15 -1.23
CA ARG A 188 -12.93 -5.10 -0.98
C ARG A 188 -12.14 -5.02 -2.28
N GLU A 189 -12.45 -5.88 -3.24
CA GLU A 189 -11.83 -5.89 -4.58
C GLU A 189 -12.06 -4.57 -5.30
N THR A 190 -13.28 -4.03 -5.24
CA THR A 190 -13.64 -2.76 -5.88
C THR A 190 -12.88 -1.60 -5.25
N ILE A 191 -12.84 -1.51 -3.92
CA ILE A 191 -12.07 -0.48 -3.19
C ILE A 191 -10.59 -0.60 -3.55
N SER A 192 -10.02 -1.80 -3.49
CA SER A 192 -8.60 -2.02 -3.77
C SER A 192 -8.23 -1.65 -5.22
N ARG A 193 -9.08 -1.99 -6.19
CA ARG A 193 -8.92 -1.58 -7.59
C ARG A 193 -8.96 -0.06 -7.73
N LEU A 194 -9.96 0.60 -7.15
CA LEU A 194 -10.14 2.05 -7.25
C LEU A 194 -9.02 2.83 -6.55
N LEU A 195 -8.52 2.37 -5.41
CA LEU A 195 -7.36 2.97 -4.73
C LEU A 195 -6.09 2.93 -5.61
N ASN A 196 -5.92 1.90 -6.44
CA ASN A 196 -4.80 1.82 -7.36
C ASN A 196 -5.02 2.66 -8.64
N SER A 197 -6.23 2.62 -9.22
CA SER A 197 -6.54 3.34 -10.47
C SER A 197 -6.71 4.84 -10.27
N LYS A 198 -7.11 5.29 -9.08
CA LYS A 198 -7.31 6.71 -8.70
C LYS A 198 -6.25 7.24 -7.75
N ARG A 199 -5.04 6.66 -7.77
CA ARG A 199 -3.90 7.07 -6.92
C ARG A 199 -3.56 8.56 -6.97
N GLU A 200 -3.88 9.23 -8.08
CA GLU A 200 -3.53 10.65 -8.32
C GLU A 200 -4.47 11.57 -7.54
N TYR A 201 -5.57 11.02 -7.03
CA TYR A 201 -6.54 11.68 -6.17
C TYR A 201 -6.21 11.39 -4.70
N LYS A 202 -5.69 12.40 -4.01
CA LYS A 202 -5.25 12.27 -2.62
C LYS A 202 -6.40 12.52 -1.65
N TRP A 203 -6.53 11.65 -0.65
CA TRP A 203 -7.48 11.83 0.45
C TRP A 203 -7.25 13.16 1.19
N ASN A 204 -8.31 13.94 1.34
CA ASN A 204 -8.35 15.10 2.23
C ASN A 204 -8.71 14.62 3.63
N VAL A 205 -7.91 15.02 4.63
CA VAL A 205 -8.15 14.70 6.04
C VAL A 205 -8.51 15.98 6.77
N GLY A 206 -9.74 16.04 7.27
CA GLY A 206 -10.21 17.11 8.15
C GLY A 206 -9.59 16.99 9.55
N ALA A 207 -9.56 18.11 10.27
CA ALA A 207 -9.05 18.16 11.65
C ALA A 207 -9.86 17.29 12.64
N ASP A 208 -11.11 16.99 12.29
CA ASP A 208 -12.02 16.09 13.02
C ASP A 208 -11.82 14.60 12.68
N GLY A 209 -10.84 14.30 11.82
CA GLY A 209 -10.59 12.95 11.30
C GLY A 209 -11.60 12.52 10.25
N SER A 210 -12.39 13.45 9.70
CA SER A 210 -13.14 13.21 8.46
C SER A 210 -12.15 12.97 7.32
N VAL A 211 -12.55 12.11 6.39
CA VAL A 211 -11.74 11.73 5.24
C VAL A 211 -12.67 11.71 4.03
N ASP A 212 -12.27 12.41 2.98
CA ASP A 212 -13.01 12.54 1.73
C ASP A 212 -12.05 12.63 0.54
N ILE A 213 -12.50 12.15 -0.61
CA ILE A 213 -11.79 12.18 -1.89
C ILE A 213 -12.66 12.80 -3.00
N ALA A 214 -13.95 13.06 -2.76
CA ALA A 214 -14.89 13.50 -3.80
C ALA A 214 -14.52 14.87 -4.40
N ASP A 215 -14.02 15.78 -3.57
CA ASP A 215 -13.53 17.11 -3.99
C ASP A 215 -12.00 17.17 -4.13
N SER A 216 -11.34 16.02 -4.22
CA SER A 216 -9.89 16.00 -4.42
C SER A 216 -9.53 16.39 -5.86
N THR A 217 -8.53 17.24 -5.99
CA THR A 217 -7.94 17.58 -7.29
C THR A 217 -6.90 16.52 -7.66
N GLU A 218 -6.93 16.09 -8.91
CA GLU A 218 -5.86 15.26 -9.48
C GLU A 218 -4.51 15.95 -9.29
N ASP A 219 -3.55 15.25 -8.70
CA ASP A 219 -2.19 15.73 -8.56
C ASP A 219 -1.47 15.59 -9.91
N THR A 220 -1.56 16.63 -10.72
CA THR A 220 -0.91 16.73 -12.05
C THR A 220 0.55 17.15 -11.99
N THR A 221 1.11 17.35 -10.79
CA THR A 221 2.57 17.53 -10.67
C THR A 221 3.23 16.29 -11.26
N GLN A 222 4.32 16.45 -12.03
CA GLN A 222 4.93 15.36 -12.80
C GLN A 222 5.08 14.09 -11.95
N CYS A 223 4.11 13.19 -12.05
CA CYS A 223 4.18 11.87 -11.48
C CYS A 223 5.30 11.18 -12.24
N LYS A 224 6.40 10.88 -11.55
CA LYS A 224 7.53 10.20 -12.20
C LYS A 224 6.97 8.92 -12.83
N GLN A 225 7.35 8.61 -14.07
CA GLN A 225 6.83 7.42 -14.76
C GLN A 225 6.94 6.15 -13.89
N PHE A 226 8.01 6.08 -13.08
CA PHE A 226 8.17 5.07 -12.05
C PHE A 226 6.97 4.96 -11.08
N GLU A 227 6.52 6.07 -10.49
CA GLU A 227 5.42 6.10 -9.52
C GLU A 227 4.10 5.66 -10.18
N ALA A 228 3.84 6.12 -11.40
CA ALA A 228 2.65 5.74 -12.18
C ALA A 228 2.64 4.23 -12.48
N LEU A 229 3.75 3.69 -13.01
CA LEU A 229 3.87 2.28 -13.35
C LEU A 229 3.84 1.38 -12.10
N SER A 230 4.42 1.82 -10.99
CA SER A 230 4.46 1.04 -9.75
C SER A 230 3.08 0.66 -9.20
N LYS A 231 2.04 1.36 -9.66
CA LYS A 231 0.66 1.23 -9.18
C LYS A 231 -0.21 0.30 -10.03
N VAL A 232 0.26 -0.05 -11.23
CA VAL A 232 -0.48 -0.92 -12.17
C VAL A 232 0.20 -2.27 -12.41
N LEU A 233 1.53 -2.32 -12.29
CA LEU A 233 2.31 -3.54 -12.52
C LEU A 233 2.07 -4.59 -11.44
N ASP A 234 2.19 -5.86 -11.85
CA ASP A 234 2.21 -6.98 -10.90
C ASP A 234 3.53 -7.01 -10.09
N ALA A 235 3.63 -7.90 -9.11
CA ALA A 235 4.81 -7.96 -8.23
C ALA A 235 6.13 -8.24 -8.98
N GLN A 236 6.12 -9.06 -10.03
CA GLN A 236 7.32 -9.42 -10.79
C GLN A 236 7.73 -8.27 -11.73
N GLU A 237 6.78 -7.72 -12.47
CA GLU A 237 6.98 -6.57 -13.33
C GLU A 237 7.47 -5.35 -12.53
N LEU A 238 6.91 -5.15 -11.33
CA LEU A 238 7.32 -4.10 -10.42
C LEU A 238 8.74 -4.31 -9.88
N ASN A 239 9.14 -5.55 -9.59
CA ASN A 239 10.55 -5.84 -9.26
C ASN A 239 11.47 -5.39 -10.41
N CYS A 240 11.13 -5.70 -11.66
CA CYS A 240 11.92 -5.27 -12.83
C CYS A 240 11.99 -3.74 -12.96
N LEU A 241 10.88 -3.04 -12.76
CA LEU A 241 10.83 -1.57 -12.78
C LEU A 241 11.72 -0.96 -11.70
N VAL A 242 11.70 -1.50 -10.48
CA VAL A 242 12.54 -1.04 -9.36
C VAL A 242 14.02 -1.22 -9.67
N ARG A 243 14.43 -2.35 -10.25
CA ARG A 243 15.82 -2.57 -10.68
C ARG A 243 16.26 -1.55 -11.72
N ALA A 244 15.39 -1.26 -12.69
CA ALA A 244 15.66 -0.26 -13.73
C ALA A 244 15.85 1.14 -13.13
N GLU A 245 14.97 1.55 -12.21
CA GLU A 245 15.04 2.85 -11.51
C GLU A 245 16.33 2.99 -10.68
N LEU A 246 16.74 1.91 -10.00
CA LEU A 246 17.95 1.89 -9.16
C LEU A 246 19.24 1.65 -9.95
N GLY A 247 19.17 1.43 -11.27
CA GLY A 247 20.32 1.08 -12.10
C GLY A 247 20.96 -0.27 -11.74
N VAL A 248 20.21 -1.19 -11.12
CA VAL A 248 20.68 -2.52 -10.73
C VAL A 248 20.70 -3.42 -11.96
N LYS A 249 21.90 -3.71 -12.47
CA LYS A 249 22.11 -4.53 -13.69
C LYS A 249 22.29 -6.02 -13.39
N ASP A 250 22.91 -6.33 -12.25
CA ASP A 250 23.12 -7.69 -11.77
C ASP A 250 22.40 -7.84 -10.43
N SER A 251 21.20 -8.43 -10.46
CA SER A 251 20.62 -8.88 -9.19
C SER A 251 21.43 -10.09 -8.74
N HIS A 252 22.36 -9.91 -7.80
CA HIS A 252 22.93 -11.01 -7.01
C HIS A 252 21.89 -11.67 -6.09
N ARG A 253 20.61 -11.74 -6.52
CA ARG A 253 19.71 -12.81 -6.10
C ARG A 253 20.24 -14.11 -6.70
N MET A 254 21.26 -14.67 -6.07
CA MET A 254 21.45 -16.11 -6.10
C MET A 254 20.25 -16.72 -5.37
N GLY A 255 19.37 -17.39 -6.12
CA GLY A 255 18.23 -18.11 -5.57
C GLY A 255 16.94 -17.77 -6.30
N GLN A 256 16.46 -18.77 -7.03
CA GLN A 256 15.19 -18.84 -7.75
C GLN A 256 13.99 -18.69 -6.82
#